data_AF-A0AAW0QRV3-F1
#
_entry.id   AF-A0AAW0QRV3-F1
#
_cell.length_a   1.000
_cell.length_b   1.000
_cell.length_c   1.000
_cell.angle_alpha   90.00
_cell.angle_beta   90.00
_cell.angle_gamma   90.00
#
_symmetry.space_group_name_H-M   'P 1'
#
loop_
_entity.id
_entity.type
_entity.pdbx_description
1 polymer ?
#
loop_
_entity_poly.entity_id
_entity_poly.type
_entity_poly.pdbx_seq_one_letter_code
_entity_poly.pdbx_strand_id
1 'polypeptide(L)'
;MADSSSEKPTILLLCLGGDLWTNILDKTETFVAGIDLLLKKARLKRAKTLSAALKFLDENRPDGILIADSGVVAQENREILGRLTAFAKSGGTVVYSFCFATSIRPGVMGQHWDHTWKLPWKAGQYHRTTFELNETATYTVMTLGKNSSSSSVFDAEIQECMWLPQYSQKAVHLSQVYPENRWYMPTSHSRLESLIPAPDLINRITNLSEMPVAFARVGDGYVGYTGDVNQETGTNLVLLRMFNLDGRQALGA
;
A
#
# COMPACT_ATOMS: atom_id res chain seq x y z
N MET A 1 23.21 -31.80 2.32
CA MET A 1 21.92 -31.17 1.98
C MET A 1 22.17 -29.69 1.97
N ALA A 2 22.09 -29.06 0.79
CA ALA A 2 22.37 -27.63 0.64
C ALA A 2 21.22 -26.84 1.28
N ASP A 3 21.57 -25.97 2.22
CA ASP A 3 20.69 -24.96 2.80
C ASP A 3 20.23 -24.03 1.68
N SER A 4 19.02 -24.25 1.16
CA SER A 4 18.40 -23.32 0.21
C SER A 4 17.85 -22.14 0.98
N SER A 5 18.72 -21.22 1.39
CA SER A 5 18.26 -19.91 1.85
C SER A 5 17.45 -19.30 0.71
N SER A 6 16.13 -19.22 0.84
CA SER A 6 15.28 -18.68 -0.22
C SER A 6 15.71 -17.23 -0.49
N GLU A 7 16.02 -16.90 -1.73
CA GLU A 7 16.45 -15.54 -2.07
C GLU A 7 15.40 -14.51 -1.64
N LYS A 8 15.84 -13.40 -1.05
CA LYS A 8 14.93 -12.33 -0.59
C LYS A 8 14.12 -11.80 -1.79
N PRO A 9 12.80 -11.62 -1.65
CA PRO A 9 11.97 -11.05 -2.71
C PRO A 9 12.46 -9.66 -3.11
N THR A 10 12.32 -9.31 -4.39
CA THR A 10 12.72 -8.03 -4.94
C THR A 10 11.52 -7.12 -5.11
N ILE A 11 11.55 -5.94 -4.47
CA ILE A 11 10.55 -4.89 -4.68
C ILE A 11 11.17 -3.76 -5.50
N LEU A 12 10.51 -3.40 -6.60
CA LEU A 12 10.84 -2.22 -7.39
C LEU A 12 10.19 -0.98 -6.76
N LEU A 13 11.00 -0.07 -6.22
CA LEU A 13 10.58 1.21 -5.69
C LEU A 13 10.65 2.29 -6.78
N LEU A 14 9.50 2.84 -7.18
CA LEU A 14 9.39 3.92 -8.14
C LEU A 14 9.34 5.28 -7.41
N CYS A 15 10.33 6.13 -7.67
CA CYS A 15 10.40 7.50 -7.18
C CYS A 15 10.60 8.46 -8.37
N LEU A 16 9.52 8.75 -9.10
CA LEU A 16 9.61 9.43 -10.40
C LEU A 16 9.36 10.94 -10.31
N GLY A 17 9.14 11.47 -9.11
CA GLY A 17 8.82 12.88 -8.87
C GLY A 17 10.03 13.82 -8.81
N GLY A 18 11.23 13.34 -9.17
CA GLY A 18 12.46 14.11 -9.17
C GLY A 18 13.07 14.32 -7.77
N ASP A 19 13.98 15.29 -7.68
CA ASP A 19 14.85 15.45 -6.51
C ASP A 19 14.12 15.86 -5.25
N LEU A 20 13.04 16.64 -5.35
CA LEU A 20 12.27 17.07 -4.16
C LEU A 20 11.71 15.87 -3.40
N TRP A 21 10.94 15.01 -4.09
CA TRP A 21 10.30 13.86 -3.47
C TRP A 21 11.31 12.78 -3.09
N THR A 22 12.38 12.62 -3.88
CA THR A 22 13.51 11.77 -3.52
C THR A 22 14.16 12.22 -2.22
N ASN A 23 14.44 13.52 -2.07
CA ASN A 23 15.04 14.08 -0.86
C ASN A 23 14.13 13.95 0.35
N ILE A 24 12.82 14.18 0.20
CA ILE A 24 11.85 13.99 1.28
C ILE A 24 11.86 12.53 1.72
N LEU A 25 11.76 11.59 0.78
CA LEU A 25 11.77 10.16 1.08
C LEU A 25 13.06 9.73 1.80
N ASP A 26 14.20 10.30 1.44
CA ASP A 26 15.53 9.91 1.94
C ASP A 26 15.92 10.61 3.25
N LYS A 27 15.23 11.69 3.64
CA LYS A 27 15.60 12.53 4.80
C LYS A 27 14.55 12.58 5.90
N THR A 28 13.30 12.23 5.61
CA THR A 28 12.25 12.16 6.64
C THR A 28 12.38 10.86 7.41
N GLU A 29 12.63 10.97 8.72
CA GLU A 29 12.91 9.84 9.62
C GLU A 29 11.88 8.69 9.50
N THR A 30 10.59 9.00 9.43
CA THR A 30 9.54 7.98 9.33
C THR A 30 9.54 7.25 7.98
N PHE A 31 9.85 7.94 6.88
CA PHE A 31 10.00 7.32 5.56
C PHE A 31 11.25 6.44 5.50
N VAL A 32 12.36 6.91 6.07
CA VAL A 32 13.60 6.12 6.20
C VAL A 32 13.34 4.85 7.01
N ALA A 33 12.65 4.96 8.15
CA ALA A 33 12.30 3.79 8.98
C ALA A 33 11.44 2.77 8.22
N GLY A 34 10.50 3.23 7.38
CA GLY A 34 9.70 2.35 6.51
C GLY A 34 10.54 1.64 5.45
N ILE A 35 11.48 2.35 4.81
CA ILE A 35 12.43 1.78 3.85
C ILE A 35 13.35 0.76 4.53
N ASP A 36 13.87 1.07 5.71
CA ASP A 36 14.73 0.17 6.49
C ASP A 36 13.99 -1.11 6.87
N LEU A 37 12.70 -1.01 7.23
CA LEU A 37 11.89 -2.18 7.51
C LEU A 37 11.72 -3.06 6.25
N LEU A 38 11.47 -2.46 5.09
CA LEU A 38 11.39 -3.18 3.82
C LEU A 38 12.72 -3.84 3.46
N LEU A 39 13.86 -3.16 3.63
CA LEU A 39 15.19 -3.70 3.36
C LEU A 39 15.55 -4.92 4.23
N LYS A 40 14.99 -5.01 5.45
CA LYS A 40 15.14 -6.20 6.29
C LYS A 40 14.49 -7.43 5.65
N LYS A 41 13.37 -7.26 4.92
CA LYS A 41 12.53 -8.34 4.39
C LYS A 41 12.67 -8.58 2.88
N ALA A 42 13.15 -7.59 2.12
CA ALA A 42 13.22 -7.63 0.67
C ALA A 42 14.47 -6.92 0.13
N ARG A 43 14.85 -7.22 -1.12
CA ARG A 43 15.79 -6.44 -1.90
C ARG A 43 15.04 -5.27 -2.52
N LEU A 44 15.42 -4.02 -2.21
CA LEU A 44 14.85 -2.86 -2.87
C LEU A 44 15.68 -2.47 -4.10
N LYS A 45 15.01 -2.35 -5.24
CA LYS A 45 15.57 -1.75 -6.46
C LYS A 45 14.86 -0.45 -6.71
N ARG A 46 15.56 0.67 -6.63
CA ARG A 46 14.95 1.99 -6.77
C ARG A 46 15.17 2.55 -8.17
N ALA A 47 14.10 2.96 -8.84
CA ALA A 47 14.15 3.70 -10.09
C ALA A 47 13.73 5.15 -9.86
N LYS A 48 14.61 6.09 -10.23
CA LYS A 48 14.38 7.55 -10.09
C LYS A 48 13.94 8.22 -11.40
N THR A 49 13.94 7.47 -12.50
CA THR A 49 13.58 7.95 -13.84
C THR A 49 12.74 6.91 -14.56
N LEU A 50 11.94 7.34 -15.53
CA LEU A 50 11.16 6.44 -16.39
C LEU A 50 12.05 5.41 -17.08
N SER A 51 13.15 5.84 -17.70
CA SER A 51 14.04 4.96 -18.44
C SER A 51 14.66 3.88 -17.55
N ALA A 52 15.03 4.21 -16.30
CA ALA A 52 15.54 3.22 -15.35
C ALA A 52 14.46 2.23 -14.92
N ALA A 53 13.22 2.70 -14.72
CA ALA A 53 12.10 1.85 -14.37
C ALA A 53 11.74 0.87 -15.50
N LEU A 54 11.62 1.36 -16.73
CA LEU A 54 11.33 0.54 -17.92
C LEU A 54 12.44 -0.47 -18.16
N LYS A 55 13.72 -0.05 -18.16
CA LYS A 55 14.86 -0.95 -18.30
C LYS A 55 14.82 -2.08 -17.27
N PHE A 56 14.57 -1.75 -16.00
CA PHE A 56 14.48 -2.77 -14.96
C PHE A 56 13.36 -3.78 -15.23
N LEU A 57 12.16 -3.31 -15.63
CA LEU A 57 10.99 -4.15 -15.92
C LEU A 57 11.13 -4.96 -17.22
N ASP A 58 12.02 -4.56 -18.13
CA ASP A 58 12.36 -5.32 -19.34
C ASP A 58 13.34 -6.45 -19.03
N GLU A 59 14.29 -6.20 -18.13
CA GLU A 59 15.37 -7.13 -17.78
C GLU A 59 15.01 -8.06 -16.62
N ASN A 60 14.03 -7.69 -15.79
CA ASN A 60 13.72 -8.37 -14.54
C ASN A 60 12.21 -8.40 -14.27
N ARG A 61 11.76 -9.40 -13.49
CA ARG A 61 10.41 -9.44 -12.92
C ARG A 61 10.49 -9.28 -11.40
N PRO A 62 10.12 -8.13 -10.82
CA PRO A 62 10.09 -7.97 -9.37
C PRO A 62 8.94 -8.79 -8.76
N ASP A 63 9.04 -9.12 -7.47
CA ASP A 63 7.97 -9.73 -6.68
C ASP A 63 6.85 -8.72 -6.37
N GLY A 64 7.16 -7.42 -6.37
CA GLY A 64 6.21 -6.34 -6.16
C GLY A 64 6.73 -4.98 -6.61
N ILE A 65 5.82 -4.04 -6.84
CA ILE A 65 6.16 -2.67 -7.21
C ILE A 65 5.57 -1.71 -6.18
N LEU A 66 6.43 -0.84 -5.63
CA LEU A 66 6.07 0.18 -4.67
C LEU A 66 6.23 1.55 -5.30
N ILE A 67 5.16 2.33 -5.31
CA ILE A 67 5.11 3.68 -5.86
C ILE A 67 5.17 4.64 -4.69
N ALA A 68 6.25 5.41 -4.60
CA ALA A 68 6.50 6.31 -3.49
C ALA A 68 6.00 7.74 -3.70
N ASP A 69 5.73 8.17 -4.94
CA ASP A 69 5.35 9.56 -5.22
C ASP A 69 4.47 9.72 -6.47
N SER A 70 3.83 10.88 -6.59
CA SER A 70 2.93 11.22 -7.69
C SER A 70 3.64 11.43 -9.04
N GLY A 71 4.97 11.39 -9.11
CA GLY A 71 5.68 11.47 -10.38
C GLY A 71 5.28 10.36 -11.34
N VAL A 72 4.85 9.20 -10.82
CA VAL A 72 4.34 8.10 -11.66
C VAL A 72 3.12 8.49 -12.51
N VAL A 73 2.32 9.48 -12.07
CA VAL A 73 1.13 9.94 -12.78
C VAL A 73 1.40 11.16 -13.67
N ALA A 74 2.66 11.61 -13.74
CA ALA A 74 3.05 12.72 -14.60
C ALA A 74 2.92 12.33 -16.09
N GLN A 75 2.60 13.30 -16.94
CA GLN A 75 2.32 13.08 -18.36
C GLN A 75 3.50 12.44 -19.09
N GLU A 76 4.72 12.86 -18.75
CA GLU A 76 5.99 12.35 -19.25
C GLU A 76 6.26 10.89 -18.85
N ASN A 77 5.64 10.41 -17.77
CA ASN A 77 5.81 9.07 -17.25
C ASN A 77 4.69 8.11 -17.66
N ARG A 78 3.72 8.55 -18.48
CA ARG A 78 2.50 7.79 -18.85
C ARG A 78 2.75 6.37 -19.36
N GLU A 79 3.90 6.12 -19.98
CA GLU A 79 4.28 4.82 -20.52
C GLU A 79 4.36 3.74 -19.43
N ILE A 80 4.79 4.12 -18.21
CA ILE A 80 4.90 3.16 -17.10
C ILE A 80 3.55 2.62 -16.66
N LEU A 81 2.45 3.37 -16.85
CA LEU A 81 1.12 2.99 -16.37
C LEU A 81 0.61 1.69 -17.03
N GLY A 82 0.90 1.52 -18.33
CA GLY A 82 0.60 0.27 -19.04
C GLY A 82 1.38 -0.92 -18.46
N ARG A 83 2.65 -0.70 -18.09
CA ARG A 83 3.51 -1.74 -17.47
C ARG A 83 3.02 -2.11 -16.07
N LEU A 84 2.64 -1.14 -15.26
CA LEU A 84 2.10 -1.36 -13.92
C LEU A 84 0.81 -2.18 -13.95
N THR A 85 -0.12 -1.82 -14.83
CA THR A 85 -1.39 -2.52 -14.96
C THR A 85 -1.22 -3.92 -15.52
N ALA A 86 -0.33 -4.12 -16.50
CA ALA A 86 0.01 -5.45 -17.01
C ALA A 86 0.68 -6.33 -15.95
N PHE A 87 1.60 -5.76 -15.15
CA PHE A 87 2.23 -6.45 -14.03
C PHE A 87 1.19 -6.92 -13.01
N ALA A 88 0.29 -6.03 -12.57
CA ALA A 88 -0.77 -6.40 -11.64
C ALA A 88 -1.71 -7.47 -12.22
N LYS A 89 -2.19 -7.27 -13.45
CA LYS A 89 -3.11 -8.21 -14.11
C LYS A 89 -2.52 -9.62 -14.26
N SER A 90 -1.19 -9.75 -14.33
CA SER A 90 -0.47 -11.03 -14.45
C SER A 90 -0.01 -11.62 -13.12
N GLY A 91 -0.63 -11.21 -12.00
CA GLY A 91 -0.39 -11.78 -10.67
C GLY A 91 0.53 -10.95 -9.77
N GLY A 92 1.03 -9.80 -10.24
CA GLY A 92 1.88 -8.92 -9.44
C GLY A 92 1.10 -8.03 -8.46
N THR A 93 1.80 -7.48 -7.48
CA THR A 93 1.22 -6.48 -6.55
C THR A 93 1.86 -5.10 -6.76
N VAL A 94 1.03 -4.08 -6.97
CA VAL A 94 1.45 -2.67 -7.07
C VAL A 94 0.86 -1.89 -5.90
N VAL A 95 1.68 -1.21 -5.09
CA VAL A 95 1.18 -0.43 -3.93
C VAL A 95 1.63 1.03 -4.04
N TYR A 96 0.71 1.95 -3.77
CA TYR A 96 0.93 3.38 -3.67
C TYR A 96 1.05 3.78 -2.19
N SER A 97 2.17 4.39 -1.79
CA SER A 97 2.49 4.70 -0.38
C SER A 97 3.45 5.90 -0.27
N PHE A 98 3.94 6.18 0.95
CA PHE A 98 4.95 7.19 1.25
C PHE A 98 4.48 8.58 0.80
N CYS A 99 5.29 9.29 0.03
CA CYS A 99 5.01 10.64 -0.45
C CYS A 99 3.82 10.69 -1.43
N PHE A 100 3.31 9.56 -1.94
CA PHE A 100 2.28 9.57 -2.99
C PHE A 100 1.04 10.35 -2.59
N ALA A 101 0.48 10.06 -1.41
CA ALA A 101 -0.71 10.74 -0.90
C ALA A 101 -0.50 12.25 -0.69
N THR A 102 0.70 12.64 -0.24
CA THR A 102 1.09 14.04 -0.01
C THR A 102 1.36 14.80 -1.31
N SER A 103 1.84 14.12 -2.35
CA SER A 103 2.32 14.74 -3.59
C SER A 103 1.27 14.85 -4.69
N ILE A 104 0.23 13.99 -4.66
CA ILE A 104 -0.80 13.96 -5.70
C ILE A 104 -1.92 14.98 -5.45
N ARG A 105 -2.39 15.63 -6.52
CA ARG A 105 -3.58 16.50 -6.45
C ARG A 105 -4.86 15.65 -6.43
N PRO A 106 -5.89 15.99 -5.62
CA PRO A 106 -7.11 15.20 -5.50
C PRO A 106 -7.80 14.86 -6.83
N GLY A 107 -7.94 15.83 -7.74
CA GLY A 107 -8.55 15.61 -9.05
C GLY A 107 -7.75 14.67 -9.95
N VAL A 108 -6.41 14.77 -9.92
CA VAL A 108 -5.51 13.89 -10.68
C VAL A 108 -5.55 12.47 -10.11
N MET A 109 -5.57 12.34 -8.79
CA MET A 109 -5.69 11.06 -8.10
C MET A 109 -6.94 10.29 -8.53
N GLY A 110 -8.11 10.95 -8.51
CA GLY A 110 -9.36 10.33 -8.93
C GLY A 110 -9.42 9.96 -10.41
N GLN A 111 -8.75 10.72 -11.28
CA GLN A 111 -8.61 10.36 -12.70
C GLN A 111 -7.66 9.19 -12.90
N HIS A 112 -6.58 9.13 -12.12
CA HIS A 112 -5.60 8.06 -12.19
C HIS A 112 -6.21 6.71 -11.81
N TRP A 113 -6.98 6.62 -10.73
CA TRP A 113 -7.67 5.38 -10.36
C TRP A 113 -8.63 4.89 -11.44
N ASP A 114 -9.42 5.79 -12.00
CA ASP A 114 -10.42 5.48 -13.02
C ASP A 114 -9.77 5.09 -14.36
N HIS A 115 -8.83 5.88 -14.85
CA HIS A 115 -8.23 5.65 -16.17
C HIS A 115 -7.24 4.48 -16.17
N THR A 116 -6.38 4.37 -15.15
CA THR A 116 -5.33 3.36 -15.08
C THR A 116 -5.88 2.03 -14.56
N TRP A 117 -6.62 2.07 -13.45
CA TRP A 117 -7.01 0.87 -12.71
C TRP A 117 -8.47 0.46 -12.91
N LYS A 118 -9.29 1.32 -13.56
CA LYS A 118 -10.74 1.13 -13.69
C LYS A 118 -11.44 1.00 -12.34
N LEU A 119 -10.91 1.71 -11.34
CA LEU A 119 -11.46 1.76 -10.00
C LEU A 119 -12.19 3.09 -9.80
N PRO A 120 -13.39 3.08 -9.19
CA PRO A 120 -14.17 4.30 -8.95
C PRO A 120 -13.57 5.21 -7.88
N TRP A 121 -12.44 4.84 -7.29
CA TRP A 121 -11.83 5.52 -6.16
C TRP A 121 -11.59 7.00 -6.45
N LYS A 122 -11.90 7.85 -5.48
CA LYS A 122 -11.60 9.29 -5.52
C LYS A 122 -10.85 9.68 -4.25
N ALA A 123 -10.16 10.82 -4.28
CA ALA A 123 -9.63 11.41 -3.06
C ALA A 123 -10.80 11.76 -2.11
N GLY A 124 -10.64 11.41 -0.84
CA GLY A 124 -11.56 11.73 0.26
C GLY A 124 -10.98 12.83 1.14
N GLN A 125 -11.47 12.87 2.38
CA GLN A 125 -11.04 13.80 3.41
C GLN A 125 -9.61 13.54 3.86
N TYR A 126 -9.01 14.57 4.46
CA TYR A 126 -7.68 14.52 5.03
C TYR A 126 -7.76 14.77 6.53
N HIS A 127 -7.52 13.73 7.33
CA HIS A 127 -7.53 13.86 8.78
C HIS A 127 -6.72 12.76 9.47
N ARG A 128 -6.55 12.91 10.79
CA ARG A 128 -6.01 11.88 11.67
C ARG A 128 -7.12 11.26 12.50
N THR A 129 -7.11 9.94 12.61
CA THR A 129 -7.86 9.18 13.62
C THR A 129 -7.24 7.80 13.77
N THR A 130 -7.76 7.03 14.72
CA THR A 130 -7.55 5.59 14.84
C THR A 130 -8.55 4.84 13.95
N PHE A 131 -8.00 4.00 13.07
CA PHE A 131 -8.76 3.17 12.14
C PHE A 131 -8.67 1.71 12.56
N GLU A 132 -9.78 1.00 12.42
CA GLU A 132 -9.90 -0.42 12.76
C GLU A 132 -9.78 -1.29 11.51
N LEU A 133 -9.19 -2.47 11.68
CA LEU A 133 -9.04 -3.45 10.61
C LEU A 133 -10.40 -4.00 10.19
N ASN A 134 -10.66 -4.01 8.88
CA ASN A 134 -11.81 -4.70 8.31
C ASN A 134 -11.46 -6.17 8.08
N GLU A 135 -11.65 -6.99 9.10
CA GLU A 135 -11.33 -8.43 9.07
C GLU A 135 -12.01 -9.18 7.91
N THR A 136 -13.22 -8.76 7.52
CA THR A 136 -13.94 -9.41 6.41
C THR A 136 -13.25 -9.17 5.07
N ALA A 137 -12.85 -7.92 4.80
CA ALA A 137 -12.15 -7.57 3.56
C ALA A 137 -10.76 -8.21 3.49
N THR A 138 -10.03 -8.22 4.61
CA THR A 138 -8.68 -8.79 4.65
C THR A 138 -8.68 -10.31 4.54
N TYR A 139 -9.62 -10.99 5.20
CA TYR A 139 -9.79 -12.44 5.07
C TYR A 139 -10.10 -12.85 3.63
N THR A 140 -11.01 -12.13 2.97
CA THR A 140 -11.42 -12.41 1.57
C THR A 140 -10.23 -12.37 0.62
N VAL A 141 -9.37 -11.36 0.73
CA VAL A 141 -8.19 -11.23 -0.13
C VAL A 141 -7.15 -12.32 0.15
N MET A 142 -6.91 -12.64 1.42
CA MET A 142 -5.83 -13.55 1.81
C MET A 142 -6.16 -15.02 1.59
N THR A 143 -7.43 -15.39 1.58
CA THR A 143 -7.87 -16.78 1.35
C THR A 143 -8.08 -17.10 -0.13
N LEU A 144 -8.51 -16.13 -0.95
CA LEU A 144 -8.73 -16.33 -2.38
C LEU A 144 -7.44 -16.34 -3.23
N GLY A 145 -6.30 -15.91 -2.67
CA GLY A 145 -4.99 -15.99 -3.31
C GLY A 145 -4.33 -17.39 -3.25
N LYS A 146 -4.93 -18.35 -2.55
CA LYS A 146 -4.45 -19.73 -2.46
C LYS A 146 -5.31 -20.63 -3.34
N ASN A 147 -4.74 -21.11 -4.45
CA ASN A 147 -5.39 -22.13 -5.26
C ASN A 147 -5.77 -23.33 -4.38
N SER A 148 -7.04 -23.70 -4.52
CA SER A 148 -7.76 -24.78 -3.85
C SER A 148 -7.05 -26.13 -4.02
N SER A 149 -6.09 -26.49 -3.16
CA SER A 149 -5.53 -27.86 -3.13
C SER A 149 -4.83 -28.28 -1.83
N SER A 150 -4.91 -27.54 -0.72
CA SER A 150 -4.42 -28.07 0.57
C SER A 150 -5.26 -27.57 1.72
N SER A 151 -5.82 -28.53 2.45
CA SER A 151 -6.90 -28.39 3.41
C SER A 151 -6.37 -28.39 4.85
N SER A 152 -6.98 -27.54 5.68
CA SER A 152 -7.44 -27.87 7.05
C SER A 152 -6.51 -27.85 8.27
N VAL A 153 -5.25 -27.43 8.18
CA VAL A 153 -4.43 -27.25 9.41
C VAL A 153 -3.70 -25.90 9.48
N PHE A 154 -3.50 -25.22 8.35
CA PHE A 154 -2.74 -23.96 8.26
C PHE A 154 -3.56 -22.67 8.47
N ASP A 155 -4.87 -22.77 8.69
CA ASP A 155 -5.75 -21.59 8.77
C ASP A 155 -5.70 -20.90 10.14
N ALA A 156 -5.24 -21.58 11.19
CA ALA A 156 -5.14 -21.01 12.54
C ALA A 156 -3.84 -20.21 12.76
N GLU A 157 -2.71 -20.60 12.17
CA GLU A 157 -1.43 -19.89 12.33
C GLU A 157 -1.34 -18.57 11.54
N ILE A 158 -2.19 -18.38 10.53
CA ILE A 158 -2.27 -17.11 9.77
C ILE A 158 -2.86 -15.97 10.62
N GLN A 159 -3.50 -16.31 11.74
CA GLN A 159 -4.32 -15.36 12.50
C GLN A 159 -3.52 -14.53 13.53
N GLU A 160 -2.38 -15.02 14.03
CA GLU A 160 -1.67 -14.36 15.14
C GLU A 160 -0.48 -13.48 14.73
N CYS A 161 0.01 -13.59 13.49
CA CYS A 161 1.17 -12.82 13.07
C CYS A 161 0.76 -11.52 12.36
N MET A 162 0.92 -10.40 13.09
CA MET A 162 1.14 -9.03 12.59
C MET A 162 -0.02 -8.22 11.98
N TRP A 163 -1.28 -8.63 12.13
CA TRP A 163 -2.37 -7.67 11.91
C TRP A 163 -2.46 -6.69 13.08
N LEU A 164 -2.40 -5.39 12.80
CA LEU A 164 -2.77 -4.40 13.79
C LEU A 164 -4.30 -4.32 13.82
N PRO A 165 -4.97 -4.65 14.93
CA PRO A 165 -6.43 -4.55 15.00
C PRO A 165 -6.90 -3.11 14.76
N GLN A 166 -6.07 -2.14 15.13
CA GLN A 166 -6.26 -0.73 14.86
C GLN A 166 -4.93 0.02 14.92
N TYR A 167 -4.84 1.16 14.24
CA TYR A 167 -3.75 2.11 14.46
C TYR A 167 -4.16 3.54 14.07
N SER A 168 -3.53 4.54 14.71
CA SER A 168 -3.70 5.94 14.34
C SER A 168 -2.81 6.29 13.15
N GLN A 169 -3.39 6.96 12.16
CA GLN A 169 -2.66 7.55 11.04
C GLN A 169 -3.23 8.89 10.63
N LYS A 170 -2.37 9.78 10.12
CA LYS A 170 -2.82 11.00 9.42
C LYS A 170 -2.79 10.72 7.93
N ALA A 171 -3.94 10.72 7.29
CA ALA A 171 -4.04 10.21 5.94
C ALA A 171 -4.92 11.06 5.02
N VAL A 172 -4.59 11.06 3.74
CA VAL A 172 -5.54 11.40 2.67
C VAL A 172 -6.37 10.15 2.40
N HIS A 173 -7.69 10.26 2.50
CA HIS A 173 -8.55 9.09 2.35
C HIS A 173 -8.86 8.81 0.89
N LEU A 174 -9.36 7.62 0.63
CA LEU A 174 -10.14 7.34 -0.55
C LEU A 174 -11.63 7.41 -0.22
N SER A 175 -12.43 7.80 -1.20
CA SER A 175 -13.88 7.63 -1.22
C SER A 175 -14.26 6.69 -2.38
N GLN A 176 -15.49 6.18 -2.36
CA GLN A 176 -16.04 5.26 -3.38
C GLN A 176 -15.24 3.95 -3.54
N VAL A 177 -14.56 3.49 -2.49
CA VAL A 177 -13.90 2.17 -2.51
C VAL A 177 -14.94 1.09 -2.26
N TYR A 178 -14.92 0.01 -3.03
CA TYR A 178 -15.80 -1.14 -2.80
C TYR A 178 -15.56 -1.75 -1.39
N PRO A 179 -16.62 -2.16 -0.65
CA PRO A 179 -16.49 -2.67 0.72
C PRO A 179 -15.42 -3.75 0.94
N GLU A 180 -15.29 -4.67 0.00
CA GLU A 180 -14.31 -5.77 0.00
C GLU A 180 -12.86 -5.33 -0.16
N ASN A 181 -12.64 -4.09 -0.61
CA ASN A 181 -11.30 -3.53 -0.82
C ASN A 181 -10.86 -2.62 0.34
N ARG A 182 -11.70 -2.39 1.36
CA ARG A 182 -11.42 -1.45 2.46
C ARG A 182 -10.70 -2.18 3.58
N TRP A 183 -9.41 -1.93 3.78
CA TRP A 183 -8.63 -2.68 4.77
C TRP A 183 -8.69 -2.07 6.17
N TYR A 184 -8.63 -0.75 6.29
CA TYR A 184 -8.76 -0.04 7.57
C TYR A 184 -9.84 1.02 7.46
N MET A 185 -10.78 1.05 8.40
CA MET A 185 -11.97 1.90 8.34
C MET A 185 -12.17 2.70 9.63
N PRO A 186 -12.75 3.90 9.56
CA PRO A 186 -13.23 4.57 10.75
C PRO A 186 -14.49 3.86 11.27
N THR A 187 -14.76 3.96 12.56
CA THR A 187 -15.97 3.45 13.20
C THR A 187 -16.82 4.60 13.75
N SER A 188 -18.03 4.31 14.23
CA SER A 188 -18.88 5.29 14.91
C SER A 188 -18.22 5.92 16.15
N HIS A 189 -17.18 5.27 16.67
CA HIS A 189 -16.39 5.73 17.80
C HIS A 189 -15.19 6.58 17.39
N SER A 190 -14.78 6.58 16.12
CA SER A 190 -13.64 7.36 15.64
C SER A 190 -13.85 8.87 15.81
N ARG A 191 -12.77 9.56 16.18
CA ARG A 191 -12.73 11.00 16.42
C ARG A 191 -11.55 11.63 15.71
N LEU A 192 -11.70 12.89 15.30
CA LEU A 192 -10.60 13.69 14.79
C LEU A 192 -9.55 13.87 15.88
N GLU A 193 -8.33 13.42 15.60
CA GLU A 193 -7.18 13.57 16.49
C GLU A 193 -6.39 14.84 16.09
N SER A 194 -7.04 16.00 16.26
CA SER A 194 -6.49 17.32 15.91
C SER A 194 -5.81 18.00 17.12
N LEU A 195 -4.88 18.92 16.84
CA LEU A 195 -4.23 19.78 17.84
C LEU A 195 -5.13 20.92 18.34
N ILE A 196 -6.29 21.14 17.73
CA ILE A 196 -7.22 22.22 18.12
C ILE A 196 -8.43 21.61 18.83
N PRO A 197 -8.72 21.99 20.09
CA PRO A 197 -9.92 21.55 20.77
C PRO A 197 -11.16 22.08 20.05
N ALA A 198 -11.96 21.19 19.46
CA ALA A 198 -13.32 21.52 19.02
C ALA A 198 -14.34 20.84 19.95
N PRO A 199 -15.59 21.35 20.04
CA PRO A 199 -16.69 20.67 20.73
C PRO A 199 -16.86 19.22 20.25
N ASP A 200 -17.24 18.29 21.15
CA ASP A 200 -17.28 16.85 20.89
C ASP A 200 -18.11 16.42 19.66
N LEU A 201 -19.12 17.21 19.28
CA LEU A 201 -19.94 16.99 18.07
C LEU A 201 -19.21 17.34 16.77
N ILE A 202 -18.25 18.26 16.81
CA ILE A 202 -17.41 18.67 15.68
C ILE A 202 -16.23 17.71 15.48
N ASN A 203 -15.86 16.95 16.53
CA ASN A 203 -14.76 15.98 16.48
C ASN A 203 -15.18 14.58 15.99
N ARG A 204 -16.47 14.29 15.78
CA ARG A 204 -16.88 12.96 15.30
C ARG A 204 -16.66 12.82 13.81
N ILE A 205 -16.10 11.69 13.40
CA ILE A 205 -16.09 11.32 11.97
C ILE A 205 -17.50 10.86 11.61
N THR A 206 -18.13 11.59 10.70
CA THR A 206 -19.49 11.30 10.22
C THR A 206 -19.48 10.52 8.91
N ASN A 207 -18.45 10.67 8.08
CA ASN A 207 -18.31 9.90 6.86
C ASN A 207 -17.50 8.62 7.10
N LEU A 208 -18.20 7.53 7.40
CA LEU A 208 -17.58 6.22 7.62
C LEU A 208 -17.32 5.42 6.33
N SER A 209 -17.62 6.01 5.17
CA SER A 209 -17.41 5.36 3.86
C SER A 209 -16.04 5.65 3.25
N GLU A 210 -15.25 6.51 3.90
CA GLU A 210 -13.91 6.91 3.49
C GLU A 210 -12.84 6.16 4.29
N MET A 211 -11.73 5.78 3.64
CA MET A 211 -10.69 4.95 4.26
C MET A 211 -9.29 5.35 3.82
N PRO A 212 -8.30 5.22 4.72
CA PRO A 212 -6.90 5.51 4.40
C PRO A 212 -6.19 4.33 3.74
N VAL A 213 -6.69 3.10 3.86
CA VAL A 213 -6.04 1.90 3.31
C VAL A 213 -7.02 1.10 2.47
N ALA A 214 -6.67 0.89 1.20
CA ALA A 214 -7.44 0.08 0.28
C ALA A 214 -6.55 -0.91 -0.49
N PHE A 215 -7.09 -2.07 -0.81
CA PHE A 215 -6.41 -3.11 -1.56
C PHE A 215 -7.41 -3.84 -2.45
N ALA A 216 -7.24 -3.75 -3.77
CA ALA A 216 -8.18 -4.28 -4.75
C ALA A 216 -7.52 -5.33 -5.64
N ARG A 217 -8.27 -6.37 -5.97
CA ARG A 217 -7.88 -7.35 -7.00
C ARG A 217 -7.96 -6.71 -8.39
N VAL A 218 -6.93 -6.90 -9.20
CA VAL A 218 -6.85 -6.44 -10.59
C VAL A 218 -6.27 -7.56 -11.45
N GLY A 219 -7.12 -8.21 -12.25
CA GLY A 219 -6.75 -9.46 -12.93
C GLY A 219 -6.40 -10.52 -11.90
N ASP A 220 -5.21 -11.11 -12.02
CA ASP A 220 -4.72 -12.14 -11.10
C ASP A 220 -3.91 -11.59 -9.92
N GLY A 221 -3.60 -10.29 -9.93
CA GLY A 221 -2.83 -9.63 -8.87
C GLY A 221 -3.61 -8.51 -8.20
N TYR A 222 -2.89 -7.51 -7.68
CA TYR A 222 -3.47 -6.52 -6.78
C TYR A 222 -2.91 -5.11 -6.98
N VAL A 223 -3.75 -4.13 -6.65
CA VAL A 223 -3.36 -2.73 -6.45
C VAL A 223 -3.72 -2.28 -5.03
N GLY A 224 -2.76 -1.66 -4.35
CA GLY A 224 -2.90 -1.14 -2.99
C GLY A 224 -2.68 0.36 -2.89
N TYR A 225 -3.27 0.96 -1.87
CA TYR A 225 -3.09 2.35 -1.49
C TYR A 225 -3.02 2.48 0.03
N THR A 226 -2.03 3.24 0.51
CA THR A 226 -1.97 3.75 1.88
C THR A 226 -1.87 5.27 1.84
N GLY A 227 -2.83 5.94 2.46
CA GLY A 227 -2.98 7.40 2.41
C GLY A 227 -2.18 8.16 3.46
N ASP A 228 -1.49 7.45 4.33
CA ASP A 228 -0.66 7.97 5.40
C ASP A 228 0.40 8.95 4.90
N VAL A 229 0.33 10.20 5.35
CA VAL A 229 1.28 11.25 4.96
C VAL A 229 2.54 11.29 5.82
N ASN A 230 2.55 10.56 6.92
CA ASN A 230 3.62 10.51 7.92
C ASN A 230 4.32 9.14 7.97
N GLN A 231 3.80 8.12 7.31
CA GLN A 231 4.31 6.75 7.32
C GLN A 231 4.50 6.21 8.76
N GLU A 232 3.42 6.23 9.52
CA GLU A 232 3.36 5.61 10.84
C GLU A 232 3.75 4.13 10.79
N THR A 233 4.25 3.61 11.90
CA THR A 233 4.69 2.22 12.03
C THR A 233 3.64 1.22 11.55
N GLY A 234 2.36 1.49 11.80
CA GLY A 234 1.28 0.61 11.34
C GLY A 234 1.19 0.51 9.82
N THR A 235 1.38 1.62 9.11
CA THR A 235 1.43 1.63 7.64
C THR A 235 2.60 0.80 7.11
N ASN A 236 3.75 0.81 7.79
CA ASN A 236 4.87 -0.04 7.41
C ASN A 236 4.54 -1.55 7.52
N LEU A 237 3.78 -1.95 8.54
CA LEU A 237 3.32 -3.34 8.69
C LEU A 237 2.29 -3.71 7.61
N VAL A 238 1.39 -2.78 7.27
CA VAL A 238 0.45 -2.94 6.16
C VAL A 238 1.17 -3.16 4.83
N LEU A 239 2.25 -2.41 4.54
CA LEU A 239 3.05 -2.62 3.33
C LEU A 239 3.68 -4.00 3.27
N LEU A 240 4.26 -4.48 4.38
CA LEU A 240 4.81 -5.83 4.44
C LEU A 240 3.74 -6.87 4.10
N ARG A 241 2.53 -6.70 4.63
CA ARG A 241 1.40 -7.60 4.36
C ARG A 241 0.93 -7.54 2.91
N MET A 242 0.77 -6.35 2.33
CA MET A 242 0.36 -6.20 0.92
C MET A 242 1.33 -6.89 -0.03
N PHE A 243 2.62 -6.90 0.28
CA PHE A 243 3.66 -7.59 -0.49
C PHE A 243 3.94 -9.03 -0.01
N ASN A 244 3.19 -9.56 0.96
CA ASN A 244 3.40 -10.89 1.54
C ASN A 244 4.84 -11.13 2.04
N LEU A 245 5.39 -10.13 2.74
CA LEU A 245 6.76 -10.08 3.29
C LEU A 245 6.83 -10.36 4.79
N ASP A 246 5.67 -10.53 5.43
CA ASP A 246 5.50 -10.80 6.85
C ASP A 246 5.59 -12.30 7.20
N GLY A 247 5.34 -13.20 6.22
CA GLY A 247 5.28 -14.66 6.42
C GLY A 247 6.47 -15.50 5.95
N ARG A 248 7.58 -14.91 5.45
CA ARG A 248 8.80 -15.68 5.09
C ARG A 248 9.79 -15.69 6.26
N GLN A 249 9.42 -16.27 7.41
CA GLN A 249 10.46 -16.93 8.21
C GLN A 249 10.74 -18.26 7.51
N ALA A 250 12.00 -18.48 7.14
CA ALA A 250 12.45 -19.81 6.79
C ALA A 250 12.06 -20.74 7.96
N LEU A 251 11.24 -21.75 7.68
CA LEU A 251 11.09 -22.89 8.57
C LEU A 251 12.47 -23.53 8.67
N GLY A 252 13.20 -23.15 9.70
CA GLY A 252 14.59 -23.49 9.92
C GLY A 252 14.97 -23.25 11.38
N ALA A 253 14.50 -24.15 12.24
CA ALA A 253 15.15 -24.51 13.49
C ALA A 253 14.98 -26.03 13.66
#